data_AF-A0A0Q6ZC02-F1
#
_entry.id   AF-A0A0Q6ZC02-F1
#
_cell.length_a   1.000
_cell.length_b   1.000
_cell.length_c   1.000
_cell.angle_alpha   90.00
_cell.angle_beta   90.00
_cell.angle_gamma   90.00
#
_symmetry.space_group_name_H-M   'P 1'
#
loop_
_entity.id
_entity.type
_entity.pdbx_description
1 polymer ?
#
loop_
_entity_poly.entity_id
_entity_poly.type
_entity_poly.pdbx_seq_one_letter_code
_entity_poly.pdbx_strand_id
1 'polypeptide(L)'
;MSLDHTDHENDLFYQPEDRYWDGHDKLGFESDHMIDEWPLPANLFVRRMALMNTADKGLHNLAIGDFLQIVGTLLEQDQHSVYRFLVVPMTRDASTLSLTMIGKVSAALPPLRADNIGSLPMAFAWMAKQSSSFEVSCAADGNYWIHRP
;
A
#
# COMPACT_ATOMS: atom_id res chain seq x y z
N MET A 1 23.22 35.41 8.43
CA MET A 1 22.08 34.68 9.01
C MET A 1 21.52 33.81 7.91
N SER A 2 21.84 32.51 7.95
CA SER A 2 21.34 31.54 6.99
C SER A 2 19.93 31.17 7.41
N LEU A 3 18.95 31.38 6.55
CA LEU A 3 17.62 30.83 6.72
C LEU A 3 17.70 29.39 6.23
N ASP A 4 17.70 28.46 7.18
CA ASP A 4 17.39 27.05 6.92
C ASP A 4 15.99 26.97 6.32
N HIS A 5 15.92 26.87 4.99
CA HIS A 5 14.74 26.38 4.31
C HIS A 5 14.71 24.86 4.47
N THR A 6 14.07 24.39 5.54
CA THR A 6 13.60 23.01 5.62
C THR A 6 12.50 22.81 4.58
N ASP A 7 12.83 22.05 3.53
CA ASP A 7 11.96 21.55 2.46
C ASP A 7 10.79 20.70 3.00
N HIS A 8 9.80 21.34 3.64
CA HIS A 8 8.54 20.69 4.03
C HIS A 8 7.44 20.81 2.95
N GLU A 9 7.78 21.24 1.73
CA GLU A 9 6.79 21.59 0.69
C GLU A 9 6.43 20.45 -0.29
N ASN A 10 7.06 19.26 -0.25
CA ASN A 10 6.89 18.27 -1.33
C ASN A 10 6.16 16.95 -0.99
N ASP A 11 5.61 16.76 0.20
CA ASP A 11 4.84 15.54 0.52
C ASP A 11 3.38 15.57 -0.03
N LEU A 12 2.87 16.74 -0.42
CA LEU A 12 1.52 16.88 -0.99
C LEU A 12 1.44 16.45 -2.47
N PHE A 13 2.57 16.43 -3.15
CA PHE A 13 2.70 16.07 -4.56
C PHE A 13 3.54 14.80 -4.70
N TYR A 14 3.16 13.75 -3.99
CA TYR A 14 3.64 12.42 -4.33
C TYR A 14 3.36 12.21 -5.82
N GLN A 15 4.41 12.05 -6.62
CA GLN A 15 4.28 11.66 -8.02
C GLN A 15 4.41 10.14 -8.06
N PRO A 16 3.32 9.36 -8.04
CA PRO A 16 3.38 8.02 -8.59
C PRO A 16 3.57 8.22 -10.10
N GLU A 17 4.82 8.41 -10.51
CA GLU A 17 5.24 8.23 -11.90
C GLU A 17 5.31 6.73 -12.21
N ASP A 18 4.42 5.94 -11.65
CA ASP A 18 4.54 4.51 -11.70
C ASP A 18 4.19 4.07 -13.12
N ARG A 19 5.25 3.83 -13.88
CA ARG A 19 5.23 3.37 -15.27
C ARG A 19 4.49 2.05 -15.46
N TYR A 20 3.88 1.47 -14.42
CA TYR A 20 2.92 0.39 -14.60
C TYR A 20 1.64 0.87 -15.29
N TRP A 21 1.33 2.16 -15.22
CA TRP A 21 0.28 2.78 -16.05
C TRP A 21 0.75 3.05 -17.49
N ASP A 22 2.04 2.93 -17.82
CA ASP A 22 2.53 3.17 -19.18
C ASP A 22 1.86 2.17 -20.15
N GLY A 23 1.07 2.70 -21.08
CA GLY A 23 0.31 1.89 -22.04
C GLY A 23 -1.06 1.43 -21.53
N HIS A 24 -1.50 1.88 -20.35
CA HIS A 24 -2.83 1.62 -19.79
C HIS A 24 -3.59 2.93 -19.57
N ASP A 25 -4.89 2.95 -19.90
CA ASP A 25 -5.78 4.05 -19.51
C ASP A 25 -6.16 3.87 -18.03
N LYS A 26 -5.48 4.61 -17.15
CA LYS A 26 -5.72 4.56 -15.71
C LYS A 26 -7.19 4.83 -15.39
N LEU A 27 -7.78 5.88 -15.97
CA LEU A 27 -9.14 6.29 -15.65
C LEU A 27 -10.16 5.23 -16.08
N GLY A 28 -9.98 4.66 -17.28
CA GLY A 28 -10.81 3.57 -17.77
C GLY A 28 -10.65 2.29 -16.94
N PHE A 29 -9.43 1.96 -16.53
CA PHE A 29 -9.20 0.80 -15.66
C PHE A 29 -9.87 0.97 -14.30
N GLU A 30 -9.65 2.12 -13.65
CA GLU A 30 -10.21 2.41 -12.33
C GLU A 30 -11.74 2.50 -12.38
N SER A 31 -12.35 3.03 -13.46
CA SER A 31 -13.81 3.02 -13.59
C SER A 31 -14.39 1.61 -13.66
N ASP A 32 -13.67 0.67 -14.28
CA ASP A 32 -14.11 -0.71 -14.47
C ASP A 32 -13.83 -1.60 -13.24
N HIS A 33 -12.83 -1.24 -12.43
CA HIS A 33 -12.31 -2.07 -11.35
C HIS A 33 -12.27 -1.34 -9.99
N MET A 34 -13.09 -0.28 -9.83
CA MET A 34 -13.14 0.48 -8.59
C MET A 34 -13.56 -0.42 -7.44
N ILE A 35 -12.76 -0.43 -6.37
CA ILE A 35 -13.13 -1.07 -5.11
C ILE A 35 -13.11 0.02 -4.03
N ASP A 36 -14.28 0.30 -3.49
CA ASP A 36 -14.48 1.42 -2.55
C ASP A 36 -13.76 1.21 -1.22
N GLU A 37 -13.66 -0.04 -0.76
CA GLU A 37 -13.16 -0.38 0.57
C GLU A 37 -12.25 -1.59 0.56
N TRP A 38 -11.33 -1.60 1.53
CA TRP A 38 -10.46 -2.75 1.73
C TRP A 38 -11.28 -3.98 2.14
N PRO A 39 -11.01 -5.15 1.55
CA PRO A 39 -11.75 -6.35 1.88
C PRO A 39 -11.49 -6.74 3.33
N LEU A 40 -12.55 -7.10 4.06
CA LEU A 40 -12.41 -7.64 5.41
C LEU A 40 -12.22 -9.17 5.36
N PRO A 41 -11.38 -9.74 6.24
CA PRO A 41 -11.19 -11.18 6.26
C PRO A 41 -12.44 -11.89 6.79
N ALA A 42 -12.93 -12.88 6.04
CA ALA A 42 -13.85 -13.88 6.57
C ALA A 42 -13.15 -14.82 7.57
N ASN A 43 -11.82 -14.96 7.45
CA ASN A 43 -11.01 -15.85 8.28
C ASN A 43 -10.47 -15.12 9.52
N LEU A 44 -10.87 -15.60 10.71
CA LEU A 44 -10.40 -15.06 12.00
C LEU A 44 -8.88 -15.15 12.18
N PHE A 45 -8.20 -16.06 11.50
CA PHE A 45 -6.74 -16.16 11.54
C PHE A 45 -6.07 -14.95 10.88
N VAL A 46 -6.55 -14.53 9.71
CA VAL A 46 -6.03 -13.34 9.01
C VAL A 46 -6.25 -12.08 9.85
N ARG A 47 -7.44 -11.98 10.46
CA ARG A 47 -7.76 -10.91 11.41
C ARG A 47 -6.75 -10.87 12.56
N ARG A 48 -6.41 -12.01 13.17
CA ARG A 48 -5.39 -12.09 14.24
C ARG A 48 -3.98 -11.76 13.73
N MET A 49 -3.60 -12.23 12.54
CA MET A 49 -2.31 -11.91 11.95
C MET A 49 -2.13 -10.42 11.73
N ALA A 50 -3.16 -9.72 11.26
CA ALA A 50 -3.12 -8.26 11.07
C ALA A 50 -2.77 -7.54 12.38
N LEU A 51 -3.40 -7.94 13.48
CA LEU A 51 -3.15 -7.39 14.81
C LEU A 51 -1.74 -7.71 15.31
N MET A 52 -1.21 -8.90 14.98
CA MET A 52 0.14 -9.33 15.37
C MET A 52 1.25 -8.70 14.52
N ASN A 53 0.96 -8.29 13.28
CA ASN A 53 1.91 -7.60 12.39
C ASN A 53 2.30 -6.19 12.91
N THR A 54 1.64 -5.72 13.97
CA THR A 54 2.03 -4.50 14.70
C THR A 54 3.19 -4.73 15.69
N ALA A 55 3.63 -5.97 15.90
CA ALA A 55 4.55 -6.37 16.97
C ALA A 55 5.98 -6.68 16.51
N ASP A 56 6.56 -5.86 15.60
CA ASP A 56 7.94 -5.93 15.09
C ASP A 56 8.36 -7.22 14.34
N LYS A 57 7.45 -8.19 14.20
CA LYS A 57 7.70 -9.43 13.44
C LYS A 57 6.99 -9.33 12.10
N GLY A 58 7.78 -9.25 11.03
CA GLY A 58 7.26 -9.30 9.67
C GLY A 58 6.49 -10.60 9.39
N LEU A 59 5.55 -10.53 8.47
CA LEU A 59 4.81 -11.67 7.93
C LEU A 59 5.52 -12.18 6.68
N HIS A 60 5.62 -13.50 6.54
CA HIS A 60 6.30 -14.13 5.40
C HIS A 60 5.35 -15.07 4.66
N ASN A 61 5.60 -15.27 3.36
CA ASN A 61 4.83 -16.16 2.49
C ASN A 61 3.33 -15.86 2.49
N LEU A 62 2.98 -14.57 2.45
CA LEU A 62 1.61 -14.09 2.44
C LEU A 62 1.09 -13.99 1.00
N ALA A 63 -0.10 -14.50 0.73
CA ALA A 63 -0.76 -14.24 -0.55
C ALA A 63 -1.17 -12.76 -0.63
N ILE A 64 -1.12 -12.18 -1.83
CA ILE A 64 -1.54 -10.78 -2.03
C ILE A 64 -2.99 -10.51 -1.57
N GLY A 65 -3.89 -11.49 -1.69
CA GLY A 65 -5.26 -11.38 -1.18
C GLY A 65 -5.33 -11.26 0.35
N ASP A 66 -4.45 -11.97 1.07
CA ASP A 66 -4.39 -11.87 2.53
C ASP A 66 -3.80 -10.51 2.96
N PHE A 67 -2.89 -9.93 2.17
CA PHE A 67 -2.39 -8.57 2.40
C PHE A 67 -3.52 -7.55 2.38
N LEU A 68 -4.38 -7.59 1.35
CA LEU A 68 -5.53 -6.69 1.26
C LEU A 68 -6.43 -6.80 2.50
N GLN A 69 -6.64 -8.03 2.99
CA GLN A 69 -7.44 -8.29 4.19
C GLN A 69 -6.77 -7.84 5.49
N ILE A 70 -5.44 -7.93 5.57
CA ILE A 70 -4.67 -7.39 6.70
C ILE A 70 -4.83 -5.87 6.76
N VAL A 71 -4.68 -5.17 5.62
CA VAL A 71 -4.88 -3.72 5.57
C VAL A 71 -6.31 -3.35 5.93
N GLY A 72 -7.31 -4.05 5.39
CA GLY A 72 -8.72 -3.83 5.75
C GLY A 72 -8.97 -4.02 7.25
N THR A 73 -8.37 -5.03 7.87
CA THR A 73 -8.47 -5.24 9.32
C THR A 73 -7.86 -4.07 10.12
N LEU A 74 -6.71 -3.56 9.68
CA LEU A 74 -6.03 -2.46 10.37
C LEU A 74 -6.83 -1.16 10.25
N LEU A 75 -7.36 -0.85 9.06
CA LEU A 75 -8.19 0.34 8.83
C LEU A 75 -9.57 0.23 9.48
N GLU A 76 -10.13 -0.96 9.67
CA GLU A 76 -11.35 -1.14 10.46
C GLU A 76 -11.14 -0.73 11.93
N GLN A 77 -9.92 -0.89 12.47
CA GLN A 77 -9.60 -0.45 13.83
C GLN A 77 -9.34 1.05 13.92
N ASP A 78 -8.78 1.63 12.87
CA ASP A 78 -8.41 3.05 12.83
C ASP A 78 -8.45 3.57 11.39
N GLN A 79 -9.63 4.04 10.98
CA GLN A 79 -9.89 4.54 9.62
C GLN A 79 -9.14 5.84 9.31
N HIS A 80 -8.67 6.56 10.33
CA HIS A 80 -7.94 7.83 10.15
C HIS A 80 -6.43 7.63 10.05
N SER A 81 -5.97 6.37 10.02
CA SER A 81 -4.55 6.06 9.96
C SER A 81 -4.09 5.64 8.58
N VAL A 82 -2.85 5.99 8.28
CA VAL A 82 -2.10 5.49 7.13
C VAL A 82 -1.09 4.48 7.62
N TYR A 83 -1.16 3.26 7.08
CA TYR A 83 -0.26 2.16 7.40
C TYR A 83 0.80 2.04 6.31
N ARG A 84 2.08 2.09 6.69
CA ARG A 84 3.21 1.97 5.78
C ARG A 84 3.86 0.61 5.96
N PHE A 85 4.09 -0.08 4.84
CA PHE A 85 4.69 -1.40 4.80
C PHE A 85 5.92 -1.42 3.92
N LEU A 86 6.95 -2.15 4.34
CA LEU A 86 7.98 -2.66 3.46
C LEU A 86 7.49 -3.99 2.88
N VAL A 87 7.45 -4.08 1.56
CA VAL A 87 7.02 -5.25 0.80
C VAL A 87 8.24 -5.87 0.12
N VAL A 88 8.38 -7.18 0.28
CA VAL A 88 9.40 -7.99 -0.38
C VAL A 88 8.68 -9.06 -1.22
N PRO A 89 8.59 -8.90 -2.55
CA PRO A 89 8.00 -9.92 -3.41
C PRO A 89 8.82 -11.19 -3.39
N MET A 90 8.16 -12.33 -3.13
CA MET A 90 8.80 -13.65 -3.17
C MET A 90 8.75 -14.26 -4.57
N THR A 91 7.89 -13.73 -5.43
CA THR A 91 7.67 -14.14 -6.82
C THR A 91 7.61 -12.93 -7.74
N ARG A 92 7.93 -13.12 -9.04
CA ARG A 92 7.94 -12.03 -10.04
C ARG A 92 6.56 -11.47 -10.38
N ASP A 93 5.51 -12.22 -10.09
CA ASP A 93 4.12 -11.79 -10.25
C ASP A 93 3.54 -11.21 -8.94
N ALA A 94 4.34 -11.12 -7.88
CA ALA A 94 3.94 -10.68 -6.56
C ALA A 94 2.74 -11.44 -5.97
N SER A 95 2.48 -12.67 -6.43
CA SER A 95 1.43 -13.54 -5.87
C SER A 95 1.70 -13.88 -4.41
N THR A 96 2.98 -13.94 -4.02
CA THR A 96 3.43 -14.18 -2.64
C THR A 96 4.40 -13.10 -2.18
N LEU A 97 4.22 -12.62 -0.94
CA LEU A 97 4.91 -11.47 -0.37
C LEU A 97 5.48 -11.79 1.01
N SER A 98 6.56 -11.12 1.40
CA SER A 98 6.87 -10.84 2.80
C SER A 98 6.61 -9.38 3.10
N LEU A 99 6.07 -9.10 4.28
CA LEU A 99 5.61 -7.78 4.69
C LEU A 99 6.15 -7.44 6.07
N THR A 100 6.58 -6.19 6.23
CA THR A 100 6.87 -5.62 7.54
C THR A 100 6.16 -4.28 7.63
N MET A 101 5.33 -4.08 8.65
CA MET A 101 4.79 -2.75 8.93
C MET A 101 5.93 -1.87 9.46
N ILE A 102 6.26 -0.80 8.76
CA ILE A 102 7.38 0.11 9.10
C ILE A 102 6.91 1.44 9.66
N GLY A 103 5.60 1.72 9.61
CA GLY A 103 5.06 2.93 10.21
C GLY A 103 3.53 2.97 10.24
N LYS A 104 3.02 3.80 11.15
CA LYS A 104 1.62 4.21 11.23
C LYS A 104 1.60 5.72 11.44
N VAL A 105 0.92 6.45 10.56
CA VAL A 105 0.75 7.90 10.67
C VAL A 105 -0.73 8.20 10.85
N SER A 106 -1.08 8.93 11.91
CA SER A 106 -2.46 9.35 12.15
C SER A 106 -2.78 10.63 11.37
N ALA A 107 -4.00 10.69 10.81
CA ALA A 107 -4.56 11.84 10.11
C ALA A 107 -3.77 12.31 8.87
N ALA A 108 -2.97 11.43 8.26
CA ALA A 108 -2.39 11.72 6.95
C ALA A 108 -3.45 11.54 5.87
N LEU A 109 -3.70 12.60 5.09
CA LEU A 109 -4.58 12.51 3.94
C LEU A 109 -3.87 11.75 2.81
N PRO A 110 -4.56 10.85 2.09
CA PRO A 110 -4.02 10.27 0.88
C PRO A 110 -3.55 11.37 -0.08
N PRO A 111 -2.41 11.20 -0.77
CA PRO A 111 -1.99 12.15 -1.79
C PRO A 111 -3.02 12.19 -2.91
N LEU A 112 -3.13 13.33 -3.60
CA LEU A 112 -4.08 13.51 -4.71
C LEU A 112 -3.97 12.47 -5.82
N ARG A 113 -2.81 11.81 -5.94
CA ARG A 113 -2.52 10.80 -6.95
C ARG A 113 -2.54 9.37 -6.42
N ALA A 114 -3.07 9.13 -5.21
CA ALA A 114 -3.28 7.77 -4.72
C ALA A 114 -4.04 6.93 -5.77
N ASP A 115 -3.67 5.66 -5.84
CA ASP A 115 -4.30 4.69 -6.73
C ASP A 115 -5.38 3.92 -5.95
N ASN A 116 -6.39 3.43 -6.67
CA ASN A 116 -7.40 2.56 -6.08
C ASN A 116 -6.88 1.11 -5.96
N ILE A 117 -7.16 0.46 -4.83
CA ILE A 117 -6.76 -0.93 -4.53
C ILE A 117 -7.07 -1.96 -5.62
N GLY A 118 -8.05 -1.72 -6.50
CA GLY A 118 -8.32 -2.58 -7.66
C GLY A 118 -7.11 -2.76 -8.58
N SER A 119 -6.23 -1.76 -8.65
CA SER A 119 -4.98 -1.80 -9.43
C SER A 119 -3.78 -2.41 -8.69
N LEU A 120 -3.89 -2.64 -7.37
CA LEU A 120 -2.76 -3.00 -6.51
C LEU A 120 -2.03 -4.27 -6.95
N PRO A 121 -2.71 -5.37 -7.37
CA PRO A 121 -2.01 -6.55 -7.88
C PRO A 121 -1.15 -6.28 -9.12
N MET A 122 -1.61 -5.40 -10.02
CA MET A 122 -0.86 -5.01 -11.20
C MET A 122 0.36 -4.17 -10.83
N ALA A 123 0.20 -3.20 -9.93
CA ALA A 123 1.29 -2.38 -9.44
C ALA A 123 2.36 -3.22 -8.73
N PHE A 124 1.96 -4.17 -7.89
CA PHE A 124 2.89 -5.05 -7.17
C PHE A 124 3.64 -5.99 -8.12
N ALA A 125 2.95 -6.57 -9.11
CA ALA A 125 3.57 -7.41 -10.13
C ALA A 125 4.56 -6.63 -11.01
N TRP A 126 4.30 -5.34 -11.25
CA TRP A 126 5.26 -4.46 -11.93
C TRP A 126 6.47 -4.18 -11.04
N MET A 127 6.26 -3.77 -9.78
CA MET A 127 7.33 -3.49 -8.83
C MET A 127 8.25 -4.70 -8.58
N ALA A 128 7.68 -5.91 -8.49
CA ALA A 128 8.44 -7.15 -8.31
C ALA A 128 9.43 -7.47 -9.44
N LYS A 129 9.27 -6.85 -10.61
CA LYS A 129 10.21 -6.95 -11.73
C LYS A 129 11.33 -5.92 -11.66
N GLN A 130 11.11 -4.82 -10.94
CA GLN A 130 12.02 -3.66 -10.90
C GLN A 130 12.87 -3.63 -9.63
N SER A 131 12.36 -4.12 -8.50
CA SER A 131 13.03 -4.03 -7.21
C SER A 131 12.87 -5.29 -6.38
N SER A 132 13.86 -5.57 -5.53
CA SER A 132 13.80 -6.63 -4.52
C SER A 132 12.87 -6.29 -3.35
N SER A 133 12.62 -5.01 -3.11
CA SER A 133 11.70 -4.53 -2.09
C SER A 133 11.20 -3.13 -2.40
N PHE A 134 10.05 -2.77 -1.88
CA PHE A 134 9.49 -1.43 -2.02
C PHE A 134 8.58 -1.11 -0.85
N GLU A 135 8.32 0.17 -0.65
CA GLU A 135 7.42 0.61 0.41
C GLU A 135 6.06 0.95 -0.16
N VAL A 136 5.00 0.73 0.61
CA VAL A 136 3.64 1.07 0.22
C VAL A 136 2.93 1.67 1.41
N SER A 137 2.18 2.73 1.17
CA SER A 137 1.22 3.25 2.13
C SER A 137 -0.19 2.88 1.73
N CYS A 138 -1.00 2.56 2.74
CA CYS A 138 -2.39 2.20 2.58
C CYS A 138 -3.24 3.02 3.54
N ALA A 139 -4.36 3.54 3.04
CA ALA A 139 -5.28 4.41 3.76
C ALA A 139 -6.74 4.00 3.49
N ALA A 140 -7.70 4.58 4.21
CA ALA A 140 -9.13 4.33 4.02
C ALA A 140 -9.61 4.63 2.58
N ASP A 141 -10.85 4.24 2.29
CA ASP A 141 -11.52 4.41 0.99
C ASP A 141 -10.74 3.74 -0.18
N GLY A 142 -10.12 2.59 0.10
CA GLY A 142 -9.42 1.81 -0.91
C GLY A 142 -8.20 2.51 -1.54
N ASN A 143 -7.54 3.42 -0.81
CA ASN A 143 -6.42 4.20 -1.34
C ASN A 143 -5.05 3.62 -0.98
N TYR A 144 -4.14 3.58 -1.96
CA TYR A 144 -2.73 3.26 -1.73
C TYR A 144 -1.77 4.08 -2.60
N TRP A 145 -0.49 4.10 -2.23
CA TRP A 145 0.58 4.63 -3.07
C TRP A 145 1.93 3.97 -2.74
N ILE A 146 2.76 3.79 -3.76
CA ILE A 146 4.05 3.09 -3.65
C ILE A 146 5.21 4.08 -3.50
N HIS A 147 5.92 3.91 -2.38
CA HIS A 147 7.29 4.28 -2.02
C HIS A 147 8.36 4.16 -3.11
N ARG A 148 8.84 5.23 -3.76
CA ARG A 148 10.14 5.18 -4.43
C ARG A 148 11.27 5.47 -3.43
N PRO A 149 12.38 4.72 -3.48
CA PRO A 149 13.63 5.12 -2.83
C PRO A 149 14.29 6.32 -3.52
#